data_AF-A0A661IC03-F1
#
_entry.id   AF-A0A661IC03-F1
#
_cell.length_a   1.000
_cell.length_b   1.000
_cell.length_c   1.000
_cell.angle_alpha   90.00
_cell.angle_beta   90.00
_cell.angle_gamma   90.00
#
_symmetry.space_group_name_H-M   'P 1'
#
loop_
_entity.id
_entity.type
_entity.pdbx_description
1 polymer ?
#
loop_
_entity_poly.entity_id
_entity_poly.type
_entity_poly.pdbx_seq_one_letter_code
_entity_poly.pdbx_strand_id
1 'polypeptide(L)'
;EEQKKAPRPLGEIIVSEGLVSEEVVRETLCNQVYEIIYDLFHWQEGQFRFEALPVKISGKVSFFLDVEEIMLNILRMVDESSQIEKKIPTKYLILKSTGMLEREGKELPWDRKMIYELVDGKRSVHEIINNSLFGQFFTLEIISELLEKGYIKPVGIKREIFLPSPSVLGEKRPRREGWGRAAIIGGFCLILFFLSFGFFNFRFLGRGMVQGLAAPPSSLSRFKEERLKWAKRIYFLEVGKEPSADELVKAGLLSREEVE
;
A
#
# COMPACT_ATOMS: atom_id res chain seq x y z
N GLU A 1 14.33 -1.47 -23.29
CA GLU A 1 13.97 -1.24 -24.71
C GLU A 1 13.54 -2.53 -25.44
N GLU A 2 14.14 -3.70 -25.15
CA GLU A 2 13.69 -4.99 -25.73
C GLU A 2 12.26 -5.41 -25.34
N GLN A 3 11.86 -5.26 -24.07
CA GLN A 3 10.52 -5.63 -23.59
C GLN A 3 9.37 -4.87 -24.28
N LYS A 4 9.64 -3.66 -24.78
CA LYS A 4 8.65 -2.88 -25.56
C LYS A 4 8.46 -3.43 -26.98
N LYS A 5 9.45 -4.18 -27.50
CA LYS A 5 9.49 -4.71 -28.87
C LYS A 5 9.00 -6.15 -28.97
N ALA A 6 9.12 -6.93 -27.90
CA ALA A 6 8.66 -8.31 -27.85
C ALA A 6 7.96 -8.59 -26.51
N PRO A 7 6.74 -9.19 -26.50
CA PRO A 7 6.02 -9.56 -25.28
C PRO A 7 6.64 -10.82 -24.65
N ARG A 8 7.92 -10.74 -24.26
CA ARG A 8 8.61 -11.76 -23.47
C ARG A 8 8.64 -11.32 -22.00
N PRO A 9 8.53 -12.26 -21.04
CA PRO A 9 8.70 -11.96 -19.62
C PRO A 9 10.07 -11.30 -19.37
N LEU A 10 10.11 -10.29 -18.50
CA LEU A 10 11.34 -9.53 -18.22
C LEU A 10 12.47 -10.42 -17.71
N GLY A 11 12.17 -11.38 -16.83
CA GLY A 11 13.15 -12.33 -16.30
C GLY A 11 13.86 -13.12 -17.40
N GLU A 12 13.13 -13.55 -18.45
CA GLU A 12 13.73 -14.26 -19.58
C GLU A 12 14.69 -13.39 -20.39
N ILE A 13 14.33 -12.12 -20.59
CA ILE A 13 15.17 -11.17 -21.34
C ILE A 13 16.49 -10.99 -20.60
N ILE A 14 16.44 -10.68 -19.30
CA ILE A 14 17.61 -10.38 -18.46
C ILE A 14 18.53 -11.61 -18.34
N VAL A 15 17.97 -12.82 -18.22
CA VAL A 15 18.74 -14.08 -18.24
C VAL A 15 19.39 -14.30 -19.61
N SER A 16 18.65 -14.09 -20.70
CA SER A 16 19.17 -14.28 -22.06
C SER A 16 20.27 -13.28 -22.44
N GLU A 17 20.24 -12.08 -21.87
CA GLU A 17 21.27 -11.05 -22.02
C GLU A 17 22.49 -11.28 -21.09
N GLY A 18 22.45 -12.30 -20.21
CA GLY A 18 23.53 -12.64 -19.30
C GLY A 18 23.72 -11.64 -18.15
N LEU A 19 22.73 -10.78 -17.90
CA LEU A 19 22.80 -9.74 -16.88
C LEU A 19 22.60 -10.31 -15.46
N VAL A 20 21.79 -11.36 -15.33
CA VAL A 20 21.45 -12.02 -14.06
C VAL A 20 21.32 -13.52 -14.28
N SER A 21 21.67 -14.33 -13.29
CA SER A 21 21.47 -15.79 -13.36
C SER A 21 19.99 -16.17 -13.24
N GLU A 22 19.63 -17.31 -13.82
CA GLU A 22 18.26 -17.85 -13.70
C GLU A 22 17.83 -18.05 -12.24
N GLU A 23 18.77 -18.47 -11.39
CA GLU A 23 18.53 -18.69 -9.96
C GLU A 23 18.12 -17.41 -9.23
N VAL A 24 18.80 -16.29 -9.49
CA VAL A 24 18.45 -15.00 -8.87
C VAL A 24 17.08 -14.52 -9.33
N VAL A 25 16.75 -14.72 -10.61
CA VAL A 25 15.40 -14.39 -11.13
C VAL A 25 14.34 -15.26 -10.45
N ARG A 26 14.61 -16.56 -10.28
CA ARG A 26 13.72 -17.51 -9.61
C ARG A 26 13.45 -17.13 -8.16
N GLU A 27 14.49 -16.80 -7.41
CA GLU A 27 14.40 -16.36 -6.00
C GLU A 27 13.61 -15.05 -5.90
N THR A 28 13.89 -14.08 -6.79
CA THR A 28 13.17 -12.80 -6.81
C THR A 28 11.68 -12.98 -7.08
N LEU A 29 11.31 -13.83 -8.05
CA LEU A 29 9.91 -14.14 -8.35
C LEU A 29 9.21 -14.85 -7.19
N CYS A 30 9.93 -15.74 -6.49
CA CYS A 30 9.43 -16.39 -5.29
C CYS A 30 9.08 -15.36 -4.20
N ASN A 31 10.02 -14.46 -3.89
CA ASN A 31 9.80 -13.38 -2.93
C ASN A 31 8.62 -12.49 -3.33
N GLN A 32 8.49 -12.17 -4.63
CA GLN A 32 7.36 -11.39 -5.14
C GLN A 32 6.00 -12.09 -4.90
N VAL A 33 5.93 -13.43 -5.08
CA VAL A 33 4.71 -14.18 -4.78
C VAL A 33 4.38 -14.13 -3.29
N TYR A 34 5.39 -14.30 -2.42
CA TYR A 34 5.22 -14.16 -0.98
C TYR A 34 4.68 -12.79 -0.59
N GLU A 35 5.18 -11.71 -1.18
CA GLU A 35 4.68 -10.36 -0.93
C GLU A 35 3.22 -10.18 -1.34
N ILE A 36 2.87 -10.62 -2.54
CA ILE A 36 1.50 -10.48 -3.07
C ILE A 36 0.51 -11.22 -2.16
N ILE A 37 0.86 -12.44 -1.73
CA ILE A 37 0.01 -13.24 -0.86
C ILE A 37 -0.04 -12.62 0.53
N TYR A 38 1.09 -12.16 1.08
CA TYR A 38 1.13 -11.48 2.38
C TYR A 38 0.25 -10.23 2.40
N ASP A 39 0.30 -9.43 1.33
CA ASP A 39 -0.56 -8.24 1.18
C ASP A 39 -2.05 -8.63 1.12
N LEU A 40 -2.39 -9.73 0.44
CA LEU A 40 -3.76 -10.25 0.38
C LEU A 40 -4.29 -10.62 1.78
N PHE A 41 -3.44 -11.11 2.70
CA PHE A 41 -3.85 -11.43 4.07
C PHE A 41 -4.26 -10.20 4.89
N HIS A 42 -3.91 -8.99 4.47
CA HIS A 42 -4.36 -7.76 5.12
C HIS A 42 -5.78 -7.35 4.68
N TRP A 43 -6.30 -7.93 3.61
CA TRP A 43 -7.62 -7.61 3.10
C TRP A 43 -8.70 -8.15 4.03
N GLN A 44 -9.55 -7.26 4.53
CA GLN A 44 -10.63 -7.64 5.46
C GLN A 44 -11.86 -8.20 4.73
N GLU A 45 -12.09 -7.76 3.49
CA GLU A 45 -13.26 -8.11 2.69
C GLU A 45 -12.83 -8.27 1.23
N GLY A 46 -13.45 -9.21 0.50
CA GLY A 46 -13.14 -9.47 -0.90
C GLY A 46 -14.28 -10.22 -1.60
N GLN A 47 -14.43 -9.98 -2.91
CA GLN A 47 -15.35 -10.72 -3.76
C GLN A 47 -14.54 -11.58 -4.73
N PHE A 48 -14.89 -12.86 -4.80
CA PHE A 48 -14.19 -13.82 -5.65
C PHE A 48 -15.09 -14.31 -6.77
N ARG A 49 -14.52 -14.48 -7.95
CA ARG A 49 -15.17 -15.08 -9.11
C ARG A 49 -14.23 -16.11 -9.71
N PHE A 50 -14.71 -17.32 -9.88
CA PHE A 50 -13.96 -18.40 -10.50
C PHE A 50 -14.37 -18.51 -11.96
N GLU A 51 -13.39 -18.36 -12.85
CA GLU A 51 -13.57 -18.55 -14.30
C GLU A 51 -12.55 -19.58 -14.78
N ALA A 52 -13.02 -20.62 -15.45
CA ALA A 52 -12.14 -21.61 -16.07
C ALA A 52 -11.54 -21.00 -17.35
N LEU A 53 -10.26 -20.66 -17.31
CA LEU A 53 -9.52 -20.13 -18.44
C LEU A 53 -8.53 -21.19 -18.97
N PRO A 54 -8.27 -21.22 -20.29
CA PRO A 54 -7.22 -22.08 -20.83
C PRO A 54 -5.85 -21.64 -20.27
N VAL A 55 -5.18 -22.54 -19.56
CA VAL A 55 -3.86 -22.29 -18.99
C VAL A 55 -2.82 -22.34 -20.10
N LYS A 56 -2.14 -21.22 -20.35
CA LYS A 56 -0.91 -21.19 -21.13
C LYS A 56 0.26 -21.19 -20.16
N ILE A 57 0.96 -22.32 -20.02
CA ILE A 57 2.24 -22.36 -19.32
C ILE A 57 3.23 -21.62 -20.21
N SER A 58 3.42 -20.33 -19.95
CA SER A 58 4.35 -19.49 -20.70
C SER A 58 5.58 -19.25 -19.84
N GLY A 59 6.68 -19.92 -20.18
CA GLY A 59 8.02 -19.43 -19.89
C GLY A 59 9.06 -20.54 -19.70
N LYS A 60 10.31 -20.25 -20.09
CA LYS A 60 11.48 -21.09 -19.80
C LYS A 60 11.91 -20.99 -18.34
N VAL A 61 11.60 -19.87 -17.68
CA VAL A 61 11.86 -19.64 -16.25
C VAL A 61 10.58 -19.99 -15.49
N SER A 62 10.34 -21.28 -15.29
CA SER A 62 9.23 -21.78 -14.47
C SER A 62 9.73 -22.11 -13.08
N PHE A 63 9.02 -21.67 -12.05
CA PHE A 63 9.27 -22.10 -10.68
C PHE A 63 7.99 -22.70 -10.10
N PHE A 64 8.16 -23.81 -9.40
CA PHE A 64 7.09 -24.46 -8.66
C PHE A 64 7.20 -24.01 -7.22
N LEU A 65 6.11 -23.49 -6.68
CA LEU A 65 5.97 -23.23 -5.25
C LEU A 65 5.01 -24.24 -4.67
N ASP A 66 5.39 -24.80 -3.53
CA ASP A 66 4.49 -25.60 -2.73
C ASP A 66 3.51 -24.65 -2.03
N VAL A 67 2.21 -24.86 -2.25
CA VAL A 67 1.17 -24.01 -1.67
C VAL A 67 1.16 -24.13 -0.15
N GLU A 68 1.44 -25.31 0.41
CA GLU A 68 1.51 -25.51 1.85
C GLU A 68 2.70 -24.76 2.44
N GLU A 69 3.87 -24.82 1.80
CA GLU A 69 5.04 -24.05 2.20
C GLU A 69 4.75 -22.55 2.20
N ILE A 70 4.12 -22.06 1.12
CA ILE A 70 3.73 -20.65 1.03
C ILE A 70 2.83 -20.28 2.20
N MET A 71 1.76 -21.05 2.41
CA MET A 71 0.77 -20.76 3.45
C MET A 71 1.38 -20.74 4.85
N LEU A 72 2.24 -21.71 5.17
CA LEU A 72 2.93 -21.77 6.46
C LEU A 72 3.84 -20.56 6.68
N ASN A 73 4.60 -20.19 5.66
CA ASN A 73 5.48 -19.02 5.72
C ASN A 73 4.66 -17.73 5.90
N ILE A 74 3.55 -17.56 5.18
CA ILE A 74 2.69 -16.37 5.32
C ILE A 74 2.07 -16.30 6.72
N LEU A 75 1.62 -17.42 7.29
CA LEU A 75 1.11 -17.45 8.67
C LEU A 75 2.19 -17.03 9.67
N ARG A 76 3.43 -17.53 9.52
CA ARG A 76 4.58 -17.07 10.31
C ARG A 76 4.78 -15.57 10.18
N MET A 77 4.75 -15.04 8.96
CA MET A 77 4.92 -13.60 8.69
C MET A 77 3.83 -12.75 9.37
N VAL A 78 2.57 -13.21 9.33
CA VAL A 78 1.45 -12.54 9.99
C VAL A 78 1.67 -12.51 11.51
N ASP A 79 2.07 -13.63 12.12
CA ASP A 79 2.32 -13.69 13.56
C ASP A 79 3.50 -12.80 13.99
N GLU A 80 4.61 -12.85 13.24
CA GLU A 80 5.82 -12.08 13.50
C GLU A 80 5.64 -10.58 13.28
N SER A 81 4.72 -10.18 12.39
CA SER A 81 4.44 -8.76 12.11
C SER A 81 4.14 -7.97 13.38
N SER A 82 3.45 -8.59 14.35
CA SER A 82 3.14 -7.98 15.65
C SER A 82 4.39 -7.64 16.48
N GLN A 83 5.46 -8.42 16.36
CA GLN A 83 6.72 -8.17 17.06
C GLN A 83 7.56 -7.12 16.33
N ILE A 84 7.52 -7.14 15.00
CA ILE A 84 8.15 -6.12 14.15
C ILE A 84 7.53 -4.75 14.46
N GLU A 85 6.19 -4.65 14.55
CA GLU A 85 5.48 -3.40 14.86
C GLU A 85 5.86 -2.80 16.23
N LYS A 86 6.22 -3.63 17.21
CA LYS A 86 6.70 -3.12 18.51
C LYS A 86 8.03 -2.39 18.39
N LYS A 87 8.92 -2.86 17.52
CA LYS A 87 10.26 -2.29 17.29
C LYS A 87 10.27 -1.19 16.25
N ILE A 88 9.40 -1.32 15.25
CA ILE A 88 9.21 -0.38 14.14
C ILE A 88 7.75 0.06 14.17
N PRO A 89 7.37 0.94 15.12
CA PRO A 89 5.98 1.36 15.24
C PRO A 89 5.51 2.12 14.02
N THR A 90 6.38 2.74 13.24
CA THR A 90 5.97 3.49 12.06
C THR A 90 7.01 3.35 10.95
N LYS A 91 6.54 3.29 9.69
CA LYS A 91 7.43 3.29 8.52
C LYS A 91 8.14 4.64 8.32
N TYR A 92 7.72 5.68 9.03
CA TYR A 92 8.36 7.00 8.98
C TYR A 92 9.57 7.14 9.90
N LEU A 93 9.89 6.10 10.67
CA LEU A 93 11.04 6.08 11.57
C LEU A 93 12.34 6.27 10.76
N ILE A 94 13.21 7.16 11.21
CA ILE A 94 14.56 7.34 10.67
C ILE A 94 15.52 6.50 11.47
N LEU A 95 16.34 5.71 10.77
CA LEU A 95 17.30 4.78 11.36
C LEU A 95 18.72 5.25 11.08
N LYS A 96 19.61 5.06 12.06
CA LYS A 96 21.04 5.36 11.92
C LYS A 96 21.88 4.19 12.43
N SER A 97 22.98 3.89 11.74
CA SER A 97 24.01 2.97 12.23
C SER A 97 24.62 3.47 13.56
N THR A 98 24.88 2.53 14.46
CA THR A 98 25.54 2.79 15.76
C THR A 98 27.06 2.73 15.68
N GLY A 99 27.63 2.24 14.57
CA GLY A 99 29.05 1.93 14.44
C GLY A 99 29.47 0.64 15.15
N MET A 100 28.53 -0.13 15.71
CA MET A 100 28.83 -1.32 16.51
C MET A 100 29.28 -2.49 15.64
N LEU A 101 28.66 -2.68 14.47
CA LEU A 101 29.02 -3.73 13.52
C LEU A 101 30.48 -3.61 13.07
N GLU A 102 30.92 -2.39 12.76
CA GLU A 102 32.29 -2.08 12.34
C GLU A 102 33.29 -2.31 13.47
N ARG A 103 32.91 -2.02 14.74
CA ARG A 103 33.75 -2.31 15.91
C ARG A 103 33.87 -3.82 16.18
N GLU A 104 32.80 -4.57 15.94
CA GLU A 104 32.81 -6.02 16.09
C GLU A 104 33.54 -6.73 14.93
N GLY A 105 33.73 -6.06 13.79
CA GLY A 105 34.40 -6.62 12.61
C GLY A 105 33.66 -7.82 12.01
N LYS A 106 32.36 -7.96 12.26
CA LYS A 106 31.54 -9.06 11.72
C LYS A 106 31.08 -8.73 10.31
N GLU A 107 31.11 -9.75 9.45
CA GLU A 107 30.48 -9.66 8.13
C GLU A 107 29.01 -10.05 8.22
N LEU A 108 28.15 -9.22 7.62
CA LEU A 108 26.76 -9.54 7.41
C LEU A 108 26.59 -10.34 6.11
N PRO A 109 25.64 -11.29 6.07
CA PRO A 109 25.11 -11.83 4.83
C PRO A 109 24.70 -10.70 3.86
N TRP A 110 24.75 -10.99 2.56
CA TRP A 110 24.62 -9.98 1.50
C TRP A 110 23.32 -9.17 1.58
N ASP A 111 22.19 -9.84 1.82
CA ASP A 111 20.87 -9.24 2.01
C ASP A 111 20.86 -8.20 3.15
N ARG A 112 21.39 -8.56 4.32
CA ARG A 112 21.48 -7.72 5.51
C ARG A 112 22.44 -6.57 5.31
N LYS A 113 23.56 -6.83 4.63
CA LYS A 113 24.53 -5.79 4.28
C LYS A 113 23.89 -4.74 3.38
N MET A 114 23.11 -5.16 2.38
CA MET A 114 22.42 -4.24 1.46
C MET A 114 21.43 -3.33 2.19
N ILE A 115 20.61 -3.87 3.12
CA ILE A 115 19.73 -3.04 3.96
C ILE A 115 20.55 -2.14 4.87
N TYR A 116 21.57 -2.66 5.53
CA TYR A 116 22.40 -1.89 6.47
C TYR A 116 23.05 -0.68 5.79
N GLU A 117 23.52 -0.81 4.55
CA GLU A 117 24.13 0.27 3.77
C GLU A 117 23.12 1.38 3.39
N LEU A 118 21.82 1.08 3.33
CA LEU A 118 20.77 2.09 3.11
C LEU A 118 20.51 2.96 4.35
N VAL A 119 20.91 2.50 5.54
CA VAL A 119 20.68 3.15 6.83
C VAL A 119 21.68 4.29 7.06
N ASP A 120 21.32 5.50 6.62
CA ASP A 120 22.19 6.68 6.62
C ASP A 120 21.87 7.73 7.70
N GLY A 121 20.84 7.50 8.52
CA GLY A 121 20.36 8.47 9.50
C GLY A 121 19.48 9.58 8.92
N LYS A 122 19.07 9.47 7.65
CA LYS A 122 18.19 10.43 6.96
C LYS A 122 16.98 9.77 6.33
N ARG A 123 17.14 8.57 5.77
CA ARG A 123 16.06 7.79 5.16
C ARG A 123 15.10 7.27 6.23
N SER A 124 13.80 7.35 5.94
CA SER A 124 12.81 6.63 6.73
C SER A 124 12.80 5.13 6.38
N VAL A 125 12.24 4.30 7.25
CA VAL A 125 12.00 2.87 6.97
C VAL A 125 11.23 2.69 5.65
N HIS A 126 10.24 3.53 5.36
CA HIS A 126 9.49 3.53 4.10
C HIS A 126 10.41 3.73 2.89
N GLU A 127 11.34 4.68 2.97
CA GLU A 127 12.31 4.92 1.91
C GLU A 127 13.30 3.76 1.79
N ILE A 128 13.71 3.14 2.90
CA ILE A 128 14.57 1.95 2.87
C ILE A 128 13.85 0.81 2.14
N ILE A 129 12.59 0.53 2.47
CA ILE A 129 11.76 -0.49 1.79
C ILE A 129 11.70 -0.24 0.27
N ASN A 130 11.43 1.00 -0.14
CA ASN A 130 11.30 1.32 -1.56
C ASN A 130 12.63 1.22 -2.33
N ASN A 131 13.78 1.32 -1.64
CA ASN A 131 15.10 1.25 -2.25
C ASN A 131 15.78 -0.13 -2.11
N SER A 132 15.24 -1.03 -1.29
CA SER A 132 15.90 -2.30 -0.96
C SER A 132 15.73 -3.39 -2.01
N LEU A 133 14.68 -3.31 -2.84
CA LEU A 133 14.28 -4.34 -3.83
C LEU A 133 13.94 -5.71 -3.24
N PHE A 134 13.99 -5.90 -1.91
CA PHE A 134 13.67 -7.16 -1.25
C PHE A 134 12.21 -7.29 -0.81
N GLY A 135 11.44 -6.21 -0.98
CA GLY A 135 10.07 -6.18 -0.51
C GLY A 135 9.90 -5.72 0.95
N GLN A 136 8.67 -5.37 1.32
CA GLN A 136 8.32 -4.78 2.60
C GLN A 136 8.60 -5.70 3.78
N PHE A 137 8.03 -6.91 3.78
CA PHE A 137 8.12 -7.78 4.95
C PHE A 137 9.58 -8.15 5.24
N PHE A 138 10.29 -8.65 4.23
CA PHE A 138 11.68 -9.08 4.37
C PHE A 138 12.61 -7.92 4.79
N THR A 139 12.38 -6.73 4.24
CA THR A 139 13.13 -5.53 4.67
C THR A 139 12.86 -5.20 6.15
N LEU A 140 11.61 -5.28 6.59
CA LEU A 140 11.24 -5.03 7.98
C LEU A 140 11.78 -6.09 8.94
N GLU A 141 11.81 -7.36 8.53
CA GLU A 141 12.41 -8.48 9.27
C GLU A 141 13.91 -8.21 9.50
N ILE A 142 14.66 -7.89 8.43
CA ILE A 142 16.08 -7.53 8.54
C ILE A 142 16.30 -6.30 9.43
N ILE A 143 15.50 -5.24 9.25
CA ILE A 143 15.63 -4.03 10.08
C ILE A 143 15.38 -4.37 11.55
N SER A 144 14.39 -5.22 11.84
CA SER A 144 14.07 -5.70 13.18
C SER A 144 15.26 -6.47 13.79
N GLU A 145 15.88 -7.39 13.05
CA GLU A 145 17.10 -8.10 13.50
C GLU A 145 18.26 -7.13 13.80
N LEU A 146 18.49 -6.15 12.92
CA LEU A 146 19.57 -5.17 13.07
C LEU A 146 19.34 -4.26 14.28
N LEU A 147 18.08 -3.93 14.59
CA LEU A 147 17.69 -3.19 15.79
C LEU A 147 17.94 -4.02 17.06
N GLU A 148 17.56 -5.30 17.06
CA GLU A 148 17.79 -6.20 18.20
C GLU A 148 19.28 -6.38 18.51
N LYS A 149 20.11 -6.51 17.47
CA LYS A 149 21.56 -6.62 17.60
C LYS A 149 22.23 -5.30 17.98
N GLY A 150 21.50 -4.17 17.98
CA GLY A 150 22.03 -2.85 18.30
C GLY A 150 22.93 -2.25 17.21
N TYR A 151 22.94 -2.81 16.00
CA TYR A 151 23.73 -2.30 14.87
C TYR A 151 23.14 -1.01 14.29
N ILE A 152 21.83 -0.84 14.40
CA ILE A 152 21.12 0.38 14.03
C ILE A 152 20.22 0.83 15.18
N LYS A 153 19.83 2.10 15.19
CA LYS A 153 18.93 2.68 16.19
C LYS A 153 17.99 3.73 15.59
N PRO A 154 16.79 3.92 16.16
CA PRO A 154 15.93 5.05 15.83
C PRO A 154 16.59 6.37 16.22
N VAL A 155 16.50 7.37 15.34
CA VAL A 155 17.02 8.72 15.58
C VAL A 155 15.98 9.83 15.38
N GLY A 156 14.78 9.48 14.90
CA GLY A 156 13.68 10.42 14.72
C GLY A 156 12.55 9.84 13.89
N ILE A 157 11.57 10.67 13.57
CA ILE A 157 10.46 10.35 12.66
C ILE A 157 10.48 11.39 11.54
N LYS A 158 10.50 10.92 10.29
CA LYS A 158 10.41 11.78 9.12
C LYS A 158 8.96 12.26 9.02
N ARG A 159 8.73 13.56 9.26
CA ARG A 159 7.42 14.16 9.00
C ARG A 159 7.17 14.10 7.50
N GLU A 160 6.12 13.41 7.08
CA GLU A 160 5.59 13.65 5.75
C GLU A 160 5.09 15.09 5.71
N ILE A 161 5.69 15.90 4.85
CA ILE A 161 4.95 17.02 4.29
C ILE A 161 3.90 16.35 3.42
N PHE A 162 2.72 16.13 3.97
CA PHE A 162 1.55 15.83 3.16
C PHE A 162 1.32 17.08 2.31
N LEU A 163 1.98 17.15 1.16
CA LEU A 163 1.41 17.88 0.05
C LEU A 163 0.05 17.21 -0.10
N PRO A 164 -1.07 17.93 0.13
CA PRO A 164 -2.36 17.35 -0.20
C PRO A 164 -2.20 16.78 -1.60
N SER A 165 -2.36 15.45 -1.74
CA SER A 165 -2.49 14.82 -3.04
C SER A 165 -3.40 15.76 -3.82
N PRO A 166 -2.93 16.38 -4.93
CA PRO A 166 -3.56 17.55 -5.50
C PRO A 166 -5.02 17.21 -5.62
N SER A 167 -5.80 17.76 -4.71
CA SER A 167 -7.13 17.30 -4.40
C SER A 167 -7.90 17.60 -5.65
N VAL A 168 -8.04 16.58 -6.50
CA VAL A 168 -8.68 16.62 -7.82
C VAL A 168 -8.63 18.05 -8.36
N LEU A 169 -7.43 18.50 -8.75
CA LEU A 169 -7.24 19.83 -9.33
C LEU A 169 -8.19 19.95 -10.53
N GLY A 170 -9.36 20.51 -10.25
CA GLY A 170 -10.49 20.65 -11.14
C GLY A 170 -10.83 19.38 -11.93
N GLU A 171 -11.80 18.60 -11.45
CA GLU A 171 -12.84 18.20 -12.41
C GLU A 171 -13.31 19.52 -13.06
N LYS A 172 -12.86 19.77 -14.29
CA LYS A 172 -13.44 20.82 -15.12
C LYS A 172 -14.91 20.42 -15.24
N ARG A 173 -15.77 21.02 -14.40
CA ARG A 173 -17.21 20.98 -14.58
C ARG A 173 -17.43 21.33 -16.06
N PRO A 174 -18.05 20.46 -16.87
CA PRO A 174 -18.23 20.77 -18.27
C PRO A 174 -18.96 22.11 -18.37
N ARG A 175 -18.34 23.03 -19.10
CA ARG A 175 -18.82 24.40 -19.32
C ARG A 175 -20.29 24.33 -19.73
N ARG A 176 -21.17 24.87 -18.88
CA ARG A 176 -22.66 24.82 -18.97
C ARG A 176 -23.23 25.66 -20.13
N GLU A 177 -22.59 25.71 -21.28
CA GLU A 177 -23.13 26.36 -22.47
C GLU A 177 -23.77 25.30 -23.37
N GLY A 178 -24.99 24.88 -23.04
CA GLY A 178 -25.77 23.97 -23.92
C GLY A 178 -26.86 23.15 -23.25
N TRP A 179 -26.80 22.96 -21.92
CA TRP A 179 -27.72 22.09 -21.19
C TRP A 179 -29.17 22.60 -21.15
N GLY A 180 -29.41 23.91 -21.31
CA GLY A 180 -30.76 24.46 -21.34
C GLY A 180 -31.61 23.90 -22.50
N ARG A 181 -31.00 23.68 -23.67
CA ARG A 181 -31.71 23.14 -24.84
C ARG A 181 -31.89 21.62 -24.75
N ALA A 182 -30.85 20.92 -24.28
CA ALA A 182 -30.90 19.46 -24.13
C ALA A 182 -31.86 19.01 -23.02
N ALA A 183 -31.96 19.76 -21.91
CA ALA A 183 -32.88 19.45 -20.81
C ALA A 183 -34.36 19.65 -21.21
N ILE A 184 -34.66 20.65 -22.04
CA ILE A 184 -36.01 20.89 -22.55
C ILE A 184 -36.43 19.75 -23.49
N ILE A 185 -35.55 19.34 -24.41
CA ILE A 185 -35.81 18.23 -25.34
C ILE A 185 -35.96 16.91 -24.57
N GLY A 186 -35.06 16.64 -23.61
CA GLY A 186 -35.12 15.45 -22.77
C GLY A 186 -36.38 15.38 -21.91
N GLY A 187 -36.83 16.52 -21.36
CA GLY A 187 -38.07 16.62 -20.59
C GLY A 187 -39.31 16.33 -21.46
N PHE A 188 -39.35 16.85 -22.68
CA PHE A 188 -40.45 16.60 -23.61
C PHE A 188 -40.51 15.12 -24.06
N CYS A 189 -39.34 14.50 -24.30
CA CYS A 189 -39.25 13.07 -24.59
C CYS A 189 -39.70 12.19 -23.41
N LEU A 190 -39.35 12.56 -22.17
CA LEU A 190 -39.80 11.86 -20.96
C LEU A 190 -41.31 11.96 -20.78
N ILE A 191 -41.89 13.14 -21.00
CA ILE A 191 -43.34 13.37 -20.91
C ILE A 191 -44.07 12.57 -22.00
N LEU A 192 -43.59 12.58 -23.24
CA LEU A 192 -44.15 11.76 -24.33
C LEU A 192 -44.01 10.26 -24.06
N PHE A 193 -42.89 9.83 -23.47
CA PHE A 193 -42.69 8.44 -23.06
C PHE A 193 -43.72 8.04 -22.00
N PHE A 194 -43.96 8.86 -20.97
CA PHE A 194 -44.96 8.59 -19.93
C PHE A 194 -46.42 8.73 -20.41
N LEU A 195 -46.70 9.60 -21.40
CA LEU A 195 -48.02 9.71 -22.04
C LEU A 195 -48.32 8.52 -22.96
N SER A 196 -47.31 8.00 -23.67
CA SER A 196 -47.46 6.85 -24.57
C SER A 196 -47.48 5.52 -23.83
N PHE A 197 -46.82 5.43 -22.67
CA PHE A 197 -46.81 4.26 -21.78
C PHE A 197 -47.77 4.48 -20.60
N GLY A 198 -49.04 4.66 -20.92
CA GLY A 198 -50.10 4.69 -19.91
C GLY A 198 -49.98 3.46 -18.98
N PHE A 199 -49.88 3.71 -17.68
CA PHE A 199 -50.04 2.72 -16.62
C PHE A 199 -48.93 1.66 -16.45
N PHE A 200 -47.66 2.07 -16.32
CA PHE A 200 -46.63 1.19 -15.73
C PHE A 200 -46.33 1.57 -14.27
N ASN A 201 -46.74 0.70 -13.34
CA ASN A 201 -46.58 0.83 -11.89
C ASN A 201 -45.11 1.08 -11.47
N PHE A 202 -44.74 2.34 -11.26
CA PHE A 202 -43.39 2.80 -10.90
C PHE A 202 -43.05 2.61 -9.41
N ARG A 203 -43.49 1.50 -8.79
CA ARG A 203 -43.11 1.15 -7.40
C ARG A 203 -41.83 0.31 -7.31
N PHE A 204 -41.25 -0.11 -8.44
CA PHE A 204 -40.13 -1.06 -8.45
C PHE A 204 -38.73 -0.42 -8.60
N LEU A 205 -38.63 0.83 -9.07
CA LEU A 205 -37.32 1.39 -9.48
C LEU A 205 -36.63 2.31 -8.46
N GLY A 206 -37.27 2.58 -7.31
CA GLY A 206 -36.82 3.65 -6.39
C GLY A 206 -35.85 3.24 -5.28
N ARG A 207 -35.55 1.96 -5.06
CA ARG A 207 -34.84 1.51 -3.83
C ARG A 207 -33.44 0.94 -4.05
N GLY A 208 -33.10 0.47 -5.26
CA GLY A 208 -31.82 -0.25 -5.49
C GLY A 208 -30.68 0.58 -6.09
N MET A 209 -30.96 1.72 -6.73
CA MET A 209 -29.96 2.37 -7.61
C MET A 209 -29.17 3.52 -6.96
N VAL A 210 -29.51 3.94 -5.74
CA VAL A 210 -28.86 5.10 -5.07
C VAL A 210 -27.81 4.68 -4.04
N GLN A 211 -27.72 3.38 -3.70
CA GLN A 211 -26.72 2.88 -2.72
C GLN A 211 -25.34 2.58 -3.31
N GLY A 212 -25.19 2.48 -4.63
CA GLY A 212 -23.92 2.07 -5.27
C GLY A 212 -22.95 3.21 -5.62
N LEU A 213 -23.35 4.48 -5.46
CA LEU A 213 -22.55 5.65 -5.85
C LEU A 213 -21.99 6.46 -4.67
N ALA A 214 -22.32 6.08 -3.44
CA ALA A 214 -21.74 6.64 -2.23
C ALA A 214 -20.80 5.61 -1.62
N ALA A 215 -19.53 5.97 -1.41
CA ALA A 215 -18.63 5.17 -0.58
C ALA A 215 -19.32 4.90 0.77
N PRO A 216 -19.33 3.66 1.28
CA PRO A 216 -19.99 3.36 2.53
C PRO A 216 -19.38 4.23 3.64
N PRO A 217 -20.21 4.91 4.46
CA PRO A 217 -19.73 5.87 5.48
C PRO A 217 -18.80 5.23 6.53
N SER A 218 -18.78 3.89 6.63
CA SER A 218 -17.89 3.12 7.49
C SER A 218 -16.41 3.15 7.08
N SER A 219 -16.08 3.43 5.82
CA SER A 219 -14.67 3.50 5.38
C SER A 219 -14.00 4.78 5.89
N LEU A 220 -14.69 5.93 5.80
CA LEU A 220 -14.15 7.23 6.23
C LEU A 220 -13.98 7.33 7.75
N SER A 221 -14.88 6.75 8.54
CA SER A 221 -14.78 6.77 10.00
C SER A 221 -13.56 5.97 10.50
N ARG A 222 -13.28 4.80 9.92
CA ARG A 222 -12.11 3.98 10.27
C ARG A 222 -10.80 4.72 10.00
N PHE A 223 -10.67 5.40 8.85
CA PHE A 223 -9.49 6.21 8.55
C PHE A 223 -9.29 7.37 9.54
N LYS A 224 -10.37 8.04 9.98
CA LYS A 224 -10.29 9.09 11.00
C LYS A 224 -9.79 8.54 12.34
N GLU A 225 -10.32 7.39 12.78
CA GLU A 225 -9.92 6.74 14.03
C GLU A 225 -8.44 6.31 14.00
N GLU A 226 -7.98 5.70 12.91
CA GLU A 226 -6.57 5.32 12.77
C GLU A 226 -5.66 6.54 12.78
N ARG A 227 -6.01 7.61 12.05
CA ARG A 227 -5.21 8.84 12.04
C ARG A 227 -5.13 9.50 13.41
N LEU A 228 -6.22 9.53 14.18
CA LEU A 228 -6.21 10.03 15.54
C LEU A 228 -5.27 9.21 16.44
N LYS A 229 -5.31 7.87 16.31
CA LYS A 229 -4.43 6.96 17.06
C LYS A 229 -2.95 7.20 16.73
N TRP A 230 -2.61 7.35 15.45
CA TRP A 230 -1.25 7.65 15.00
C TRP A 230 -0.76 9.01 15.47
N ALA A 231 -1.58 10.06 15.34
CA ALA A 231 -1.25 11.41 15.79
C ALA A 231 -0.95 11.45 17.30
N LYS A 232 -1.78 10.78 18.11
CA LYS A 232 -1.54 10.63 19.56
C LYS A 232 -0.21 9.93 19.86
N ARG A 233 0.08 8.86 19.12
CA ARG A 233 1.31 8.08 19.30
C ARG A 233 2.55 8.87 18.92
N ILE A 234 2.52 9.59 17.80
CA ILE A 234 3.62 10.45 17.33
C ILE A 234 3.94 11.52 18.37
N TYR A 235 2.92 12.23 18.86
CA TYR A 235 3.11 13.26 19.88
C TYR A 235 3.66 12.69 21.20
N PHE A 236 3.16 11.53 21.63
CA PHE A 236 3.67 10.87 22.84
C PHE A 236 5.14 10.49 22.71
N LEU A 237 5.58 10.01 21.54
CA LEU A 237 6.98 9.67 21.29
C LEU A 237 7.89 10.90 21.25
N GLU A 238 7.39 12.05 20.82
CA GLU A 238 8.17 13.29 20.69
C GLU A 238 8.24 14.08 22.01
N VAL A 239 7.14 14.14 22.75
CA VAL A 239 6.98 15.00 23.94
C VAL A 239 6.97 14.21 25.26
N GLY A 240 6.76 12.90 25.21
CA GLY A 240 6.71 12.02 26.39
C GLY A 240 5.43 12.16 27.22
N LYS A 241 4.42 12.88 26.72
CA LYS A 241 3.13 13.12 27.38
C LYS A 241 1.97 12.81 26.44
N GLU A 242 0.87 12.32 26.97
CA GLU A 242 -0.34 12.08 26.20
C GLU A 242 -0.99 13.41 25.77
N PRO A 243 -1.25 13.63 24.47
CA PRO A 243 -1.72 14.91 23.95
C PRO A 243 -3.20 15.16 24.19
N SER A 244 -3.54 16.44 24.36
CA SER A 244 -4.92 16.90 24.19
C SER A 244 -5.28 17.11 22.70
N ALA A 245 -6.57 17.14 22.40
CA ALA A 245 -7.12 17.48 21.09
C ALA A 245 -6.49 18.76 20.48
N ASP A 246 -6.44 19.83 21.28
CA ASP A 246 -5.87 21.12 20.85
C ASP A 246 -4.35 21.04 20.64
N GLU A 247 -3.64 20.21 21.39
CA GLU A 247 -2.20 20.01 21.23
C GLU A 247 -1.88 19.27 19.92
N LEU A 248 -2.71 18.31 19.50
CA LEU A 248 -2.57 17.63 18.20
C LEU A 248 -2.76 18.60 17.03
N VAL A 249 -3.74 19.51 17.13
CA VAL A 249 -3.99 20.55 16.12
C VAL A 249 -2.85 21.58 16.11
N LYS A 250 -2.39 22.05 17.27
CA LYS A 250 -1.26 22.97 17.38
C LYS A 250 0.05 22.37 16.88
N ALA A 251 0.26 21.07 17.08
CA ALA A 251 1.41 20.35 16.55
C ALA A 251 1.31 20.09 15.04
N GLY A 252 0.18 20.42 14.40
CA GLY A 252 -0.07 20.19 12.98
C GLY A 252 -0.25 18.72 12.62
N LEU A 253 -0.53 17.86 13.60
CA LEU A 253 -0.70 16.41 13.40
C LEU A 253 -2.11 16.05 12.91
N LEU A 254 -3.12 16.87 13.24
CA LEU A 254 -4.52 16.72 12.81
C LEU A 254 -5.14 18.08 12.48
N SER A 255 -6.14 18.07 11.59
CA SER A 255 -6.99 19.25 11.35
C SER A 255 -8.13 19.32 12.39
N ARG A 256 -8.75 20.49 12.55
CA ARG A 256 -9.83 20.68 13.53
C ARG A 256 -11.04 19.78 13.25
N GLU A 257 -11.32 19.51 11.98
CA GLU A 257 -12.41 18.63 11.49
C GLU A 257 -12.15 17.12 11.72
N GLU A 258 -10.93 16.76 12.11
CA GLU A 258 -10.51 15.38 12.38
C GLU A 258 -10.51 15.04 13.87
N VAL A 259 -10.64 16.06 14.73
CA VAL A 259 -10.61 15.94 16.19
C VAL A 259 -11.99 16.13 16.81
N GLU A 260 -12.91 16.78 16.10
CA GLU A 260 -14.37 16.86 16.38
C GLU A 260 -15.12 15.61 15.92
#